data_AF-A0A955A925-F1
#
_entry.id   AF-A0A955A925-F1
#
_cell.length_a   1.000
_cell.length_b   1.000
_cell.length_c   1.000
_cell.angle_alpha   90.00
_cell.angle_beta   90.00
_cell.angle_gamma   90.00
#
_symmetry.space_group_name_H-M   'P 1'
#
loop_
_entity.id
_entity.type
_entity.pdbx_description
1 polymer ?
#
loop_
_entity_poly.entity_id
_entity_poly.type
_entity_poly.pdbx_seq_one_letter_code
_entity_poly.pdbx_strand_id
1 'polypeptide(L)'
;QGVLIGRVVLYWISGLLYLGVGCALSLYFQHPERALSEHFIEFIDVSWPWVPTAVCVLPLVMFDIVRLSNLFVGPVYRLRMHLSRLIQDPEVRPLSFRTDDYWTELSEPINVLQTQLLELRDETEILKRKNRLLSARSPFHAGAPEIQDPLQSPTQSERGAASASSATEPARAASSNAES
;
A
#
# COMPACT_ATOMS: atom_id res chain seq x y z
N GLN A 1 -0.07 3.93 12.75
CA GLN A 1 0.21 2.51 13.08
C GLN A 1 -0.77 1.90 14.11
N GLY A 2 -1.66 2.68 14.75
CA GLY A 2 -2.62 2.16 15.74
C GLY A 2 -3.69 1.21 15.20
N VAL A 3 -4.02 1.27 13.90
CA VAL A 3 -5.04 0.39 13.30
C VAL A 3 -4.59 -1.08 13.28
N LEU A 4 -3.29 -1.34 13.04
CA LEU A 4 -2.78 -2.72 13.05
C LEU A 4 -2.77 -3.29 14.47
N ILE A 5 -2.32 -2.50 15.43
CA ILE A 5 -2.34 -2.85 16.86
C ILE A 5 -3.78 -3.08 17.34
N GLY A 6 -4.72 -2.22 16.94
CA GLY A 6 -6.14 -2.38 17.25
C GLY A 6 -6.73 -3.66 16.67
N ARG A 7 -6.36 -4.05 15.44
CA ARG A 7 -6.78 -5.33 14.83
C ARG A 7 -6.23 -6.54 15.59
N VAL A 8 -4.97 -6.49 16.02
CA VAL A 8 -4.33 -7.56 16.80
C VAL A 8 -5.02 -7.73 18.14
N VAL A 9 -5.29 -6.62 18.84
CA VAL A 9 -6.05 -6.65 20.11
C VAL A 9 -7.44 -7.21 19.88
N LEU A 10 -8.12 -6.79 18.81
CA LEU A 10 -9.46 -7.31 18.47
C LEU A 10 -9.43 -8.81 18.20
N TYR A 11 -8.47 -9.32 17.43
CA TYR A 11 -8.32 -10.76 17.19
C TYR A 11 -7.96 -11.52 18.46
N TRP A 12 -7.12 -10.95 19.32
CA TRP A 12 -6.78 -11.56 20.60
C TRP A 12 -8.02 -11.66 21.52
N ILE A 13 -8.81 -10.58 21.64
CA ILE A 13 -10.07 -10.59 22.39
C ILE A 13 -11.06 -11.57 21.76
N SER A 14 -11.18 -11.58 20.43
CA SER A 14 -12.07 -12.51 19.72
C SER A 14 -11.66 -13.97 19.93
N GLY A 15 -10.36 -14.26 20.00
CA GLY A 15 -9.82 -15.59 20.29
C GLY A 15 -10.12 -16.01 21.74
N LEU A 16 -9.91 -15.12 22.71
CA LEU A 16 -10.29 -15.38 24.10
C LEU A 16 -11.79 -15.60 24.25
N LEU A 17 -12.61 -14.80 23.57
CA LEU A 17 -14.06 -14.96 23.59
C LEU A 17 -14.47 -16.31 22.96
N TYR A 18 -13.89 -16.68 21.82
CA TYR A 18 -14.15 -17.96 21.17
C TYR A 18 -13.79 -19.14 22.08
N LEU A 19 -12.61 -19.13 22.69
CA LEU A 19 -12.19 -20.17 23.63
C LEU A 19 -13.07 -20.19 24.88
N GLY A 20 -13.40 -19.03 25.43
CA GLY A 20 -14.29 -18.92 26.60
C GLY A 20 -15.69 -19.48 26.33
N VAL A 21 -16.29 -19.14 25.19
CA VAL A 21 -17.57 -19.69 24.75
C VAL A 21 -17.47 -21.20 24.51
N GLY A 22 -16.40 -21.68 23.87
CA GLY A 22 -16.17 -23.10 23.65
C GLY A 22 -16.09 -23.89 24.97
N CYS A 23 -15.34 -23.38 25.95
CA CYS A 23 -15.27 -23.96 27.29
C CYS A 23 -16.62 -23.93 28.00
N ALA A 24 -17.35 -22.81 27.95
CA ALA A 24 -18.67 -22.69 28.57
C ALA A 24 -19.69 -23.68 27.98
N LEU A 25 -19.71 -23.82 26.65
CA LEU A 25 -20.55 -24.82 25.98
C LEU A 25 -20.13 -26.25 26.34
N SER A 26 -18.83 -26.52 26.41
CA SER A 26 -18.32 -27.85 26.80
C SER A 26 -18.73 -28.22 28.22
N LEU A 27 -18.64 -27.29 29.18
CA LEU A 27 -19.10 -27.46 30.56
C LEU A 27 -20.61 -27.70 30.64
N TYR A 28 -21.39 -26.96 29.85
CA TYR A 28 -22.85 -27.11 29.78
C TYR A 28 -23.26 -28.51 29.28
N PHE A 29 -22.61 -29.03 28.24
CA PHE A 29 -22.90 -30.37 27.72
C PHE A 29 -22.50 -31.51 28.66
N GLN A 30 -21.53 -31.29 29.55
CA GLN A 30 -21.08 -32.32 30.50
C GLN A 30 -22.04 -32.49 31.68
N HIS A 31 -22.73 -31.42 32.11
CA HIS A 31 -23.61 -31.43 33.28
C HIS A 31 -24.90 -30.61 33.07
N PRO A 32 -25.81 -31.04 32.18
CA PRO A 32 -26.99 -30.27 31.79
C PRO A 32 -28.02 -30.04 32.93
N GLU A 33 -27.93 -30.79 34.02
CA GLU A 33 -28.84 -30.69 35.17
C GLU A 33 -28.46 -29.59 36.18
N ARG A 34 -27.30 -28.95 36.05
CA ARG A 34 -26.83 -27.92 36.98
C ARG A 34 -27.39 -26.54 36.66
N ALA A 35 -27.47 -25.69 37.68
CA ALA A 35 -27.89 -24.30 37.51
C ALA A 35 -26.82 -23.50 36.74
N LEU A 36 -27.23 -22.51 35.92
CA LEU A 36 -26.31 -21.65 35.17
C LEU A 36 -25.27 -20.93 36.06
N SER A 37 -25.62 -20.63 37.31
CA SER A 37 -24.70 -20.02 38.28
C SER A 37 -23.54 -20.96 38.65
N GLU A 38 -23.81 -22.27 38.73
CA GLU A 38 -22.79 -23.27 39.06
C GLU A 38 -21.79 -23.42 37.91
N HIS A 39 -22.28 -23.42 36.67
CA HIS A 39 -21.42 -23.42 35.48
C HIS A 39 -20.54 -22.18 35.37
N PHE A 40 -21.03 -21.00 35.80
CA PHE A 40 -20.24 -19.77 35.75
C PHE A 40 -19.08 -19.78 36.76
N ILE A 41 -19.33 -20.29 37.98
CA ILE A 41 -18.29 -20.42 39.00
C ILE A 41 -17.25 -21.45 38.56
N GLU A 42 -17.69 -22.62 38.08
CA GLU A 42 -16.81 -23.68 37.56
C GLU A 42 -15.97 -23.19 36.37
N PHE A 43 -16.57 -22.41 35.47
CA PHE A 43 -15.86 -21.76 34.37
C PHE A 43 -14.77 -20.80 34.87
N ILE A 44 -15.07 -19.96 35.86
CA ILE A 44 -14.09 -19.03 36.44
C ILE A 44 -12.94 -19.81 37.10
N ASP A 45 -13.23 -20.84 37.88
CA ASP A 45 -12.21 -21.65 38.56
C ASP A 45 -11.26 -22.34 37.56
N VAL A 46 -11.81 -22.86 36.47
CA VAL A 46 -11.02 -23.49 35.40
C VAL A 46 -10.22 -22.47 34.58
N SER A 47 -10.77 -21.27 34.36
CA SER A 47 -10.19 -20.26 33.46
C SER A 47 -9.18 -19.35 34.14
N TRP A 48 -9.33 -19.09 35.45
CA TRP A 48 -8.50 -18.16 36.21
C TRP A 48 -6.98 -18.44 36.10
N PRO A 49 -6.49 -19.70 36.16
CA PRO A 49 -5.06 -20.00 36.01
C PRO A 49 -4.49 -19.59 34.64
N TRP A 50 -5.31 -19.48 33.61
CA TRP A 50 -4.89 -19.14 32.24
C TRP A 50 -4.83 -17.63 31.97
N VAL A 51 -5.51 -16.82 32.79
CA VAL A 51 -5.57 -15.36 32.62
C VAL A 51 -4.18 -14.72 32.64
N PRO A 52 -3.29 -15.03 33.61
CA PRO A 52 -1.94 -14.45 33.61
C PRO A 52 -1.14 -14.80 32.35
N THR A 53 -1.27 -16.04 31.86
CA THR A 53 -0.63 -16.49 30.62
C THR A 53 -1.11 -15.68 29.43
N ALA A 54 -2.43 -15.50 29.28
CA ALA A 54 -3.00 -14.70 28.22
C ALA A 54 -2.52 -13.23 28.28
N VAL A 55 -2.53 -12.64 29.48
CA VAL A 55 -2.08 -11.25 29.71
C VAL A 55 -0.60 -11.08 29.41
N CYS A 56 0.26 -12.06 29.70
CA CYS A 56 1.68 -12.03 29.36
C CYS A 56 1.95 -12.17 27.86
N VAL A 57 1.11 -12.90 27.13
CA VAL A 57 1.24 -13.07 25.68
C VAL A 57 0.90 -11.79 24.92
N LEU A 58 -0.07 -10.99 25.38
CA LEU A 58 -0.47 -9.76 24.71
C LEU A 58 0.68 -8.74 24.49
N PRO A 59 1.47 -8.33 25.51
CA PRO A 59 2.58 -7.42 25.31
C PRO A 59 3.71 -8.02 24.47
N LEU A 60 3.90 -9.35 24.52
CA LEU A 60 4.88 -10.04 23.67
C LEU A 60 4.50 -9.93 22.19
N VAL A 61 3.24 -10.22 21.87
CA VAL A 61 2.71 -10.11 20.50
C VAL A 61 2.72 -8.66 20.03
N MET A 62 2.33 -7.71 20.87
CA MET A 62 2.41 -6.29 20.54
C MET A 62 3.84 -5.87 20.23
N PHE A 63 4.80 -6.25 21.08
CA PHE A 63 6.21 -5.91 20.91
C PHE A 63 6.76 -6.48 19.60
N ASP A 64 6.46 -7.74 19.30
CA ASP A 64 6.91 -8.39 18.07
C ASP A 64 6.35 -7.70 16.82
N ILE A 65 5.06 -7.37 16.80
CA ILE A 65 4.43 -6.69 15.66
C ILE A 65 4.95 -5.27 15.47
N VAL A 66 5.15 -4.53 16.56
CA VAL A 66 5.74 -3.18 16.49
C VAL A 66 7.18 -3.27 15.97
N ARG A 67 7.96 -4.24 16.46
CA ARG A 67 9.34 -4.44 16.02
C ARG A 67 9.40 -4.82 14.54
N LEU A 68 8.58 -5.76 14.10
CA LEU A 68 8.45 -6.15 12.69
C LEU A 68 8.04 -4.95 11.83
N SER A 69 7.00 -4.21 12.22
CA SER A 69 6.56 -3.03 11.47
C SER A 69 7.68 -1.99 11.35
N ASN A 70 8.42 -1.72 12.42
CA ASN A 70 9.53 -0.78 12.40
C ASN A 70 10.70 -1.27 11.55
N LEU A 71 10.94 -2.59 11.54
CA LEU A 71 11.95 -3.23 10.70
C LEU A 71 11.63 -3.05 9.20
N PHE A 72 10.34 -3.05 8.83
CA PHE A 72 9.92 -2.87 7.44
C PHE A 72 10.00 -1.42 6.95
N VAL A 73 9.71 -0.44 7.81
CA VAL A 73 9.60 0.97 7.39
C VAL A 73 10.92 1.51 6.84
N GLY A 74 12.06 1.19 7.48
CA GLY A 74 13.36 1.71 7.09
C GLY A 74 13.82 1.28 5.69
N PRO A 75 13.91 -0.03 5.40
CA PRO A 75 14.28 -0.55 4.09
C PRO A 75 13.32 -0.14 2.97
N VAL A 76 12.00 -0.18 3.21
CA VAL A 76 11.00 0.24 2.20
C VAL A 76 11.14 1.71 1.84
N TYR A 77 11.38 2.57 2.83
CA TYR A 77 11.63 3.99 2.58
C TYR A 77 12.92 4.21 1.78
N ARG A 78 14.01 3.52 2.14
CA ARG A 78 15.28 3.54 1.38
C ARG A 78 15.10 3.10 -0.06
N LEU A 79 14.34 2.03 -0.28
CA LEU A 79 14.01 1.52 -1.61
C LEU A 79 13.21 2.55 -2.42
N ARG A 80 12.16 3.12 -1.84
CA ARG A 80 11.35 4.16 -2.50
C ARG A 80 12.21 5.35 -2.92
N MET A 81 13.13 5.79 -2.05
CA MET A 81 14.04 6.88 -2.35
C MET A 81 15.00 6.53 -3.49
N HIS A 82 15.55 5.31 -3.49
CA HIS A 82 16.43 4.81 -4.53
C HIS A 82 15.73 4.74 -5.89
N LEU A 83 14.53 4.14 -5.95
CA LEU A 83 13.72 4.10 -7.18
C LEU A 83 13.35 5.51 -7.67
N SER A 84 12.99 6.41 -6.77
CA SER A 84 12.67 7.80 -7.13
C SER A 84 13.89 8.52 -7.71
N ARG A 85 15.09 8.25 -7.19
CA ARG A 85 16.34 8.77 -7.74
C ARG A 85 16.66 8.14 -9.10
N LEU A 86 16.47 6.84 -9.26
CA LEU A 86 16.73 6.15 -10.53
C LEU A 86 15.86 6.66 -11.68
N ILE A 87 14.64 7.12 -11.37
CA ILE A 87 13.75 7.77 -12.35
C ILE A 87 14.29 9.14 -12.78
N GLN A 88 14.88 9.91 -11.86
CA GLN A 88 15.40 11.25 -12.13
C GLN A 88 16.79 11.23 -12.78
N ASP A 89 17.66 10.34 -12.30
CA ASP A 89 19.04 10.21 -12.71
C ASP A 89 19.36 8.72 -12.94
N PRO A 90 19.73 8.31 -14.16
CA PRO A 90 20.18 6.94 -14.42
C PRO A 90 21.46 6.56 -13.66
N GLU A 91 22.35 7.49 -13.32
CA GLU A 91 23.65 7.20 -12.71
C GLU A 91 23.62 7.07 -11.17
N VAL A 92 22.53 6.54 -10.63
CA VAL A 92 22.38 6.35 -9.18
C VAL A 92 23.20 5.16 -8.71
N ARG A 93 23.93 5.33 -7.59
CA ARG A 93 24.70 4.23 -6.98
C ARG A 93 23.82 3.00 -6.69
N PRO A 94 24.37 1.79 -6.81
CA PRO A 94 23.64 0.56 -6.50
C PRO A 94 23.12 0.57 -5.07
N LEU A 95 21.92 0.03 -4.89
CA LEU A 95 21.24 -0.05 -3.61
C LEU A 95 21.99 -1.06 -2.71
N SER A 96 22.42 -0.61 -1.54
CA SER A 96 23.00 -1.45 -0.51
C SER A 96 22.18 -1.31 0.78
N PHE A 97 21.69 -2.44 1.28
CA PHE A 97 21.14 -2.53 2.64
C PHE A 97 22.25 -2.98 3.60
N ARG A 98 22.07 -2.70 4.91
CA ARG A 98 23.03 -3.13 5.94
C ARG A 98 22.90 -4.63 6.16
N THR A 99 24.01 -5.32 6.42
CA THR A 99 24.13 -6.79 6.51
C THR A 99 23.15 -7.46 7.48
N ASP A 100 22.73 -6.77 8.54
CA ASP A 100 21.78 -7.30 9.53
C ASP A 100 20.29 -7.05 9.20
N ASP A 101 20.00 -6.41 8.07
CA ASP A 101 18.61 -6.22 7.62
C ASP A 101 18.15 -7.45 6.83
N TYR A 102 16.99 -8.03 7.18
CA TYR A 102 16.31 -9.12 6.45
C TYR A 102 16.08 -8.82 4.95
N TRP A 103 16.23 -7.57 4.54
CA TRP A 103 16.01 -7.06 3.18
C TRP A 103 17.28 -7.08 2.32
N THR A 104 18.42 -7.52 2.86
CA THR A 104 19.69 -7.57 2.12
C THR A 104 19.57 -8.43 0.85
N GLU A 105 18.87 -9.55 0.93
CA GLU A 105 18.60 -10.43 -0.23
C GLU A 105 17.79 -9.74 -1.33
N LEU A 106 16.99 -8.71 -1.02
CA LEU A 106 16.23 -7.95 -2.01
C LEU A 106 17.07 -6.89 -2.73
N SER A 107 18.20 -6.45 -2.16
CA SER A 107 19.06 -5.46 -2.83
C SER A 107 19.61 -5.98 -4.16
N GLU A 108 19.99 -7.25 -4.18
CA GLU A 108 20.62 -7.89 -5.34
C GLU A 108 19.72 -7.92 -6.58
N PRO A 109 18.48 -8.46 -6.54
CA PRO A 109 17.59 -8.44 -7.70
C PRO A 109 17.24 -7.01 -8.16
N ILE A 110 17.20 -6.03 -7.25
CA ILE A 110 16.93 -4.63 -7.61
C ILE A 110 18.13 -3.99 -8.32
N ASN A 111 19.36 -4.32 -7.90
CA ASN A 111 20.57 -3.86 -8.58
C ASN A 111 20.71 -4.49 -9.97
N VAL A 112 20.34 -5.77 -10.11
CA VAL A 112 20.28 -6.44 -11.42
C VAL A 112 19.26 -5.75 -12.34
N LEU A 113 18.06 -5.47 -11.83
CA LEU A 113 17.04 -4.74 -12.57
C LEU A 113 17.54 -3.34 -13.01
N GLN A 114 18.20 -2.62 -12.11
CA GLN A 114 18.80 -1.32 -12.41
C GLN A 114 19.79 -1.43 -13.58
N THR A 115 20.68 -2.43 -13.53
CA THR A 115 21.70 -2.64 -14.57
C THR A 115 21.05 -2.90 -15.93
N GLN A 116 20.04 -3.77 -15.96
CA GLN A 116 19.30 -4.06 -17.20
C GLN A 116 18.56 -2.84 -17.75
N LEU A 117 17.95 -2.02 -16.88
CA LEU A 117 17.29 -0.78 -17.29
C LEU A 117 18.26 0.22 -17.92
N LEU A 118 19.49 0.31 -17.40
CA LEU A 118 20.53 1.18 -17.96
C LEU A 118 21.00 0.67 -19.33
N GLU A 119 21.25 -0.64 -19.44
CA GLU A 119 21.62 -1.28 -20.71
C GLU A 119 20.56 -1.05 -21.79
N LEU A 120 19.28 -1.29 -21.47
CA LEU A 120 18.15 -1.04 -22.37
C LEU A 120 18.06 0.43 -22.80
N ARG A 121 18.29 1.37 -21.87
CA ARG A 121 18.27 2.81 -22.17
C ARG A 121 19.39 3.17 -23.16
N ASP A 122 20.59 2.67 -22.94
CA ASP A 122 21.73 2.92 -23.82
C ASP A 122 21.50 2.37 -25.23
N GLU A 123 20.95 1.16 -25.35
CA GLU A 123 20.58 0.57 -26.64
C GLU A 123 19.56 1.44 -27.39
N THR A 124 18.53 1.94 -26.71
CA THR A 124 17.52 2.79 -27.34
C THR A 124 18.09 4.12 -27.83
N GLU A 125 19.04 4.72 -27.10
CA GLU A 125 19.71 5.95 -27.52
C GLU A 125 20.62 5.73 -28.73
N ILE A 126 21.36 4.61 -28.76
CA ILE A 126 22.17 4.21 -29.92
C ILE A 126 21.27 4.02 -31.16
N LEU A 127 20.16 3.30 -31.01
CA LEU A 127 19.20 3.06 -32.07
C LEU A 127 18.57 4.36 -32.58
N LYS A 128 18.12 5.24 -31.69
CA LYS A 128 17.57 6.56 -32.06
C LYS A 128 18.61 7.43 -32.77
N ARG A 129 19.87 7.41 -32.32
CA ARG A 129 20.96 8.15 -32.98
C ARG A 129 21.22 7.59 -34.38
N LYS A 130 21.30 6.26 -34.54
CA LYS A 130 21.47 5.62 -35.85
C LYS A 130 20.33 5.95 -36.80
N ASN A 131 19.08 5.92 -36.32
CA ASN A 131 17.90 6.29 -37.11
C ASN A 131 17.96 7.77 -37.57
N ARG A 132 18.32 8.69 -36.66
CA ARG A 132 18.54 10.11 -37.00
C ARG A 132 19.63 10.32 -38.05
N LEU A 133 20.73 9.56 -37.98
CA LEU A 133 21.80 9.65 -38.97
C LEU A 133 21.38 9.10 -40.34
N LEU A 134 20.61 8.01 -40.37
CA LEU A 134 20.10 7.42 -41.61
C LEU A 134 19.06 8.32 -42.29
N SER A 135 18.16 8.92 -41.51
CA SER A 135 17.19 9.90 -42.02
C SER A 135 17.86 11.18 -42.51
N ALA A 136 18.90 11.68 -41.85
CA ALA A 136 19.67 12.85 -42.31
C ALA A 136 20.53 12.57 -43.56
N ARG A 137 20.99 11.33 -43.75
CA ARG A 137 21.82 10.93 -44.91
C ARG A 137 21.00 10.63 -46.17
N SER A 138 19.70 10.38 -46.05
CA SER A 138 18.81 10.15 -47.20
C SER A 138 18.19 11.48 -47.66
N PRO A 139 18.53 12.01 -48.85
CA PRO A 139 17.94 13.26 -49.37
C PRO A 139 16.46 13.14 -49.75
N PHE A 140 15.81 11.99 -49.54
CA PHE A 140 14.55 11.63 -50.19
C PHE A 140 13.34 11.46 -49.24
N HIS A 141 13.47 11.78 -47.94
CA HIS A 141 12.39 11.61 -46.94
C HIS A 141 11.89 12.91 -46.28
N ALA A 142 11.85 14.02 -47.03
CA ALA A 142 11.23 15.28 -46.58
C ALA A 142 9.69 15.23 -46.43
N GLY A 143 9.07 14.08 -46.11
CA GLY A 143 7.62 13.97 -46.05
C GLY A 143 7.05 12.63 -45.56
N ALA A 144 7.58 12.04 -44.49
CA ALA A 144 6.91 10.91 -43.82
C ALA A 144 6.31 11.35 -42.47
N PRO A 145 5.09 10.92 -42.14
CA PRO A 145 4.31 11.47 -41.03
C PRO A 145 4.98 11.15 -39.69
N GLU A 146 5.03 12.17 -38.84
CA GLU A 146 5.43 12.10 -37.44
C GLU A 146 4.65 10.97 -36.75
N ILE A 147 5.33 9.88 -36.42
CA ILE A 147 4.76 8.82 -35.58
C ILE A 147 4.60 9.43 -34.20
N GLN A 148 3.39 9.88 -33.89
CA GLN A 148 3.01 10.33 -32.55
C GLN A 148 3.31 9.22 -31.54
N ASP A 149 4.14 9.57 -30.57
CA ASP A 149 4.55 8.72 -29.46
C ASP A 149 3.31 8.30 -28.65
N PRO A 150 2.92 7.00 -28.62
CA PRO A 150 1.71 6.55 -27.91
C PRO A 150 1.74 6.78 -26.40
N LEU A 151 2.90 7.17 -25.85
CA LEU A 151 3.09 7.47 -24.43
C LEU A 151 2.88 8.95 -24.08
N GLN A 152 2.60 9.83 -25.04
CA GLN A 152 2.11 11.18 -24.76
C GLN A 152 0.63 11.15 -24.37
N SER A 153 0.37 10.89 -23.09
CA SER A 153 -0.93 11.15 -22.47
C SER A 153 -1.28 12.65 -22.51
N PRO A 154 -2.56 13.03 -22.74
CA PRO A 154 -2.94 14.40 -22.99
C PRO A 154 -2.86 15.22 -21.70
N THR A 155 -1.81 16.03 -21.57
CA THR A 155 -1.67 17.00 -20.49
C THR A 155 -2.18 18.38 -20.95
N GLN A 156 -3.37 18.71 -20.44
CA GLN A 156 -3.79 20.05 -19.98
C GLN A 156 -4.07 21.22 -20.94
N SER A 157 -4.03 21.10 -22.27
CA SER A 157 -4.27 22.28 -23.14
C SER A 157 -5.71 22.52 -23.64
N GLU A 158 -6.71 21.68 -23.30
CA GLU A 158 -8.08 21.83 -23.82
C GLU A 158 -9.12 22.41 -22.84
N ARG A 159 -8.74 22.81 -21.62
CA ARG A 159 -9.71 23.44 -20.67
C ARG A 159 -9.87 24.96 -20.81
N GLY A 160 -9.18 25.61 -21.75
CA GLY A 160 -9.12 27.08 -21.83
C GLY A 160 -10.01 27.79 -22.85
N ALA A 161 -10.63 27.07 -23.81
CA ALA A 161 -11.13 27.73 -25.02
C ALA A 161 -12.61 27.47 -25.39
N ALA A 162 -13.42 26.84 -24.52
CA ALA A 162 -14.84 26.63 -24.79
C ALA A 162 -15.73 27.41 -23.82
N SER A 163 -16.36 28.45 -24.37
CA SER A 163 -17.62 29.04 -23.90
C SER A 163 -17.55 30.18 -22.87
N ALA A 164 -16.87 31.25 -23.27
CA ALA A 164 -17.45 32.58 -23.13
C ALA A 164 -18.26 32.89 -24.41
N SER A 165 -19.55 32.53 -24.46
CA SER A 165 -20.55 33.15 -25.37
C SER A 165 -21.96 32.63 -25.09
N SER A 166 -22.68 33.27 -24.18
CA SER A 166 -24.08 33.69 -24.40
C SER A 166 -24.55 34.58 -23.25
N ALA A 167 -24.37 35.88 -23.44
CA ALA A 167 -25.23 36.86 -22.78
C ALA A 167 -26.65 36.71 -23.36
N THR A 168 -27.68 36.74 -22.52
CA THR A 168 -28.85 37.66 -22.61
C THR A 168 -29.82 37.38 -21.45
N GLU A 169 -29.87 38.35 -20.55
CA GLU A 169 -30.83 38.70 -19.48
C GLU A 169 -32.29 38.92 -20.00
N PRO A 170 -33.34 39.31 -19.21
CA PRO A 170 -33.77 39.05 -17.83
C PRO A 170 -35.18 38.38 -17.79
N ALA A 171 -35.67 38.07 -16.58
CA ALA A 171 -36.90 38.65 -16.01
C ALA A 171 -37.76 37.69 -15.18
N ARG A 172 -38.17 38.25 -14.04
CA ARG A 172 -39.48 38.13 -13.37
C ARG A 172 -39.76 36.92 -12.48
N ALA A 173 -39.97 37.32 -11.22
CA ALA A 173 -41.06 36.91 -10.33
C ALA A 173 -40.96 35.51 -9.74
N ALA A 174 -41.35 35.24 -8.51
CA ALA A 174 -41.73 36.03 -7.35
C ALA A 174 -41.89 34.99 -6.24
N SER A 175 -41.90 35.46 -4.99
CA SER A 175 -42.86 34.99 -3.98
C SER A 175 -42.67 33.58 -3.39
N SER A 176 -42.47 33.60 -2.06
CA SER A 176 -43.26 32.82 -1.06
C SER A 176 -42.85 31.35 -0.89
N ASN A 177 -42.77 30.73 0.28
CA ASN A 177 -43.10 31.01 1.69
C ASN A 177 -42.23 29.99 2.49
N ALA A 178 -41.71 30.30 3.67
CA ALA A 178 -42.37 30.19 4.97
C ALA A 178 -42.99 28.81 5.28
N GLU A 179 -42.57 28.26 6.44
CA GLU A 179 -43.17 27.18 7.24
C GLU A 179 -43.06 25.76 6.66
N SER A 180 -42.56 24.75 7.38
CA SER A 180 -42.78 24.37 8.79
C SER A 180 -41.59 23.59 9.34
#